data_AF-A0A517W608-F1
#
_entry.id   AF-A0A517W608-F1
#
_cell.length_a   1.000
_cell.length_b   1.000
_cell.length_c   1.000
_cell.angle_alpha   90.00
_cell.angle_beta   90.00
_cell.angle_gamma   90.00
#
_symmetry.space_group_name_H-M   'P 1'
#
loop_
_entity.id
_entity.type
_entity.pdbx_description
1 polymer ?
#
loop_
_entity_poly.entity_id
_entity_poly.type
_entity_poly.pdbx_seq_one_letter_code
_entity_poly.pdbx_strand_id
1 'polypeptide(L)'
;MTSSDKSSQTRGKIFTLGNTIVMLLFLGVIYFLFFHGFVFANAANAELLAIYEVAEVGGSLRELDEQVAKLPQTWITASSHRDLRIFSAPLQFGASEWYLRIEAEEGLITCVRIHTADSIRYHPEAAPPDKGECSFETY
;
A
#
# COMPACT_ATOMS: atom_id res chain seq x y z
N MET A 1 -52.66 -6.08 -38.57
CA MET A 1 -51.71 -5.06 -38.07
C MET A 1 -51.16 -5.51 -36.72
N THR A 2 -50.10 -6.33 -36.67
CA THR A 2 -49.50 -6.82 -35.39
C THR A 2 -48.01 -7.20 -35.50
N SER A 3 -47.39 -7.07 -36.68
CA SER A 3 -46.00 -7.53 -36.91
C SER A 3 -44.94 -6.49 -36.50
N SER A 4 -45.26 -5.19 -36.56
CA SER A 4 -44.30 -4.11 -36.31
C SER A 4 -43.93 -3.94 -34.82
N ASP A 5 -44.89 -4.16 -33.91
CA ASP A 5 -44.70 -3.98 -32.46
C ASP A 5 -43.81 -5.05 -31.80
N LYS A 6 -43.82 -6.29 -32.32
CA LYS A 6 -43.02 -7.38 -31.76
C LYS A 6 -41.52 -7.19 -32.04
N SER A 7 -41.20 -6.63 -33.20
CA SER A 7 -39.84 -6.32 -33.64
C SER A 7 -39.22 -5.18 -32.83
N SER A 8 -39.95 -4.08 -32.63
CA SER A 8 -39.51 -2.94 -31.83
C SER A 8 -39.30 -3.31 -30.35
N GLN A 9 -40.22 -4.11 -29.78
CA GLN A 9 -40.11 -4.61 -28.40
C GLN A 9 -38.91 -5.53 -28.19
N THR A 10 -38.57 -6.36 -29.20
CA THR A 10 -37.41 -7.27 -29.13
C THR A 10 -36.09 -6.49 -29.24
N ARG A 11 -36.01 -5.49 -30.12
CA ARG A 11 -34.84 -4.61 -30.24
C ARG A 11 -34.57 -3.80 -28.97
N GLY A 12 -35.62 -3.26 -28.34
CA GLY A 12 -35.50 -2.55 -27.07
C GLY A 12 -34.93 -3.44 -25.95
N LYS A 13 -35.42 -4.68 -25.83
CA LYS A 13 -34.91 -5.65 -24.84
C LYS A 13 -33.44 -6.03 -25.07
N ILE A 14 -33.01 -6.19 -26.32
CA ILE A 14 -31.61 -6.49 -26.65
C ILE A 14 -30.70 -5.31 -26.29
N PHE A 15 -31.14 -4.08 -26.57
CA PHE A 15 -30.39 -2.88 -26.21
C PHE A 15 -30.28 -2.72 -24.69
N THR A 16 -31.37 -2.90 -23.94
CA THR A 16 -31.35 -2.88 -22.48
C THR A 16 -30.45 -3.98 -21.90
N LEU A 17 -30.54 -5.21 -22.42
CA LEU A 17 -29.69 -6.33 -21.97
C LEU A 17 -28.20 -6.03 -22.23
N GLY A 18 -27.86 -5.50 -23.41
CA GLY A 18 -26.50 -5.09 -23.75
C GLY A 18 -25.97 -4.03 -22.79
N ASN A 19 -26.75 -2.99 -22.51
CA ASN A 19 -26.37 -1.95 -21.56
C ASN A 19 -26.20 -2.49 -20.14
N THR A 20 -27.07 -3.39 -19.69
CA THR A 20 -26.94 -4.03 -18.38
C THR A 20 -25.66 -4.85 -18.29
N ILE A 21 -25.32 -5.63 -19.33
CA ILE A 21 -24.08 -6.41 -19.37
C ILE A 21 -22.86 -5.48 -19.31
N VAL A 22 -22.84 -4.42 -20.10
CA VAL A 22 -21.74 -3.44 -20.10
C VAL A 22 -21.59 -2.78 -18.73
N MET A 23 -22.69 -2.38 -18.11
CA MET A 23 -22.68 -1.78 -16.77
C MET A 23 -22.16 -2.77 -15.72
N LEU A 24 -22.59 -4.03 -15.76
CA LEU A 24 -22.11 -5.07 -14.84
C LEU A 24 -20.62 -5.37 -15.03
N LEU A 25 -20.14 -5.42 -16.27
CA LEU A 25 -18.71 -5.57 -16.56
C LEU A 25 -17.90 -4.39 -16.02
N PHE A 26 -18.40 -3.17 -16.22
CA PHE A 26 -17.75 -1.97 -15.70
C PHE A 26 -17.68 -1.97 -14.16
N LEU A 27 -18.79 -2.30 -13.49
CA LEU A 27 -18.82 -2.47 -12.04
C LEU A 27 -17.90 -3.60 -11.56
N GLY A 28 -17.84 -4.71 -12.30
CA GLY A 28 -16.95 -5.83 -12.01
C GLY A 28 -15.47 -5.44 -12.08
N VAL A 29 -15.09 -4.66 -13.11
CA VAL A 29 -13.72 -4.14 -13.23
C VAL A 29 -13.39 -3.17 -12.10
N ILE A 30 -14.30 -2.24 -11.77
CA ILE A 30 -14.10 -1.33 -10.64
C ILE A 30 -13.92 -2.12 -9.35
N TYR A 31 -14.81 -3.06 -9.06
CA TYR A 31 -14.73 -3.90 -7.87
C TYR A 31 -13.41 -4.66 -7.81
N PHE A 32 -13.00 -5.28 -8.92
CA PHE A 32 -11.74 -6.00 -9.01
C PHE A 32 -10.54 -5.11 -8.68
N LEU A 33 -10.48 -3.89 -9.25
CA LEU A 33 -9.40 -2.94 -9.02
C LEU A 33 -9.34 -2.50 -7.55
N PHE A 34 -10.49 -2.15 -6.94
CA PHE A 34 -10.54 -1.77 -5.53
C PHE A 34 -10.16 -2.92 -4.60
N PHE A 35 -10.69 -4.12 -4.85
CA PHE A 35 -10.43 -5.28 -4.01
C PHE A 35 -8.96 -5.70 -4.08
N HIS A 36 -8.39 -5.78 -5.29
CA HIS A 36 -6.98 -6.10 -5.44
C HIS A 36 -6.09 -5.02 -4.83
N GLY A 37 -6.36 -3.74 -5.11
CA GLY A 37 -5.61 -2.63 -4.53
C GLY A 37 -5.57 -2.69 -3.01
N PHE A 38 -6.72 -2.94 -2.37
CA PHE A 38 -6.84 -3.08 -0.92
C PHE A 38 -6.06 -4.28 -0.37
N VAL A 39 -6.16 -5.45 -1.02
CA VAL A 39 -5.45 -6.67 -0.58
C VAL A 39 -3.94 -6.49 -0.71
N PHE A 40 -3.46 -5.94 -1.83
CA PHE A 40 -2.02 -5.68 -2.03
C PHE A 40 -1.48 -4.64 -1.04
N ALA A 41 -2.23 -3.57 -0.79
CA ALA A 41 -1.83 -2.57 0.19
C ALA A 41 -1.71 -3.16 1.60
N ASN A 42 -2.66 -3.99 2.03
CA ASN A 42 -2.58 -4.65 3.33
C ASN A 42 -1.44 -5.65 3.42
N ALA A 43 -1.14 -6.39 2.35
CA ALA A 43 -0.01 -7.30 2.31
C ALA A 43 1.32 -6.54 2.42
N ALA A 44 1.48 -5.43 1.68
CA ALA A 44 2.65 -4.57 1.75
C ALA A 44 2.80 -3.94 3.15
N ASN A 45 1.71 -3.42 3.72
CA ASN A 45 1.71 -2.86 5.07
C ASN A 45 2.08 -3.91 6.12
N ALA A 46 1.63 -5.16 5.98
CA ALA A 46 2.02 -6.24 6.87
C ALA A 46 3.53 -6.56 6.79
N GLU A 47 4.13 -6.52 5.59
CA GLU A 47 5.58 -6.67 5.44
C GLU A 47 6.35 -5.50 6.08
N LEU A 48 5.87 -4.25 5.92
CA LEU A 48 6.45 -3.10 6.61
C LEU A 48 6.35 -3.23 8.13
N LEU A 49 5.21 -3.70 8.65
CA LEU A 49 5.00 -3.89 10.08
C LEU A 49 5.93 -4.97 10.65
N ALA A 50 6.18 -6.06 9.91
CA ALA A 50 7.15 -7.07 10.32
C ALA A 50 8.58 -6.50 10.46
N ILE A 51 8.99 -5.62 9.54
CA ILE A 51 10.28 -4.92 9.65
C ILE A 51 10.27 -3.94 10.83
N TYR A 52 9.17 -3.21 11.02
CA TYR A 52 9.01 -2.31 12.15
C TYR A 52 9.12 -3.06 13.49
N GLU A 53 8.56 -4.26 13.61
CA GLU A 53 8.59 -5.04 14.85
C GLU A 53 10.02 -5.41 15.26
N VAL A 54 10.86 -5.81 14.30
CA VAL A 54 12.26 -6.19 14.56
C VAL A 54 13.20 -4.98 14.71
N ALA A 55 12.80 -3.79 14.24
CA ALA A 55 13.58 -2.58 14.38
C ALA A 55 13.47 -2.01 15.80
N GLU A 56 14.54 -2.15 16.59
CA GLU A 56 14.61 -1.68 17.97
C GLU A 56 15.54 -0.47 18.10
N VAL A 57 15.09 0.56 18.83
CA VAL A 57 15.91 1.73 19.15
C VAL A 57 17.07 1.31 20.07
N GLY A 58 18.28 1.77 19.76
CA GLY A 58 19.53 1.34 20.37
C GLY A 58 20.08 0.03 19.78
N GLY A 59 19.32 -0.66 18.93
CA GLY A 59 19.77 -1.85 18.20
C GLY A 59 20.77 -1.52 17.09
N SER A 60 21.55 -2.52 16.65
CA SER A 60 22.51 -2.34 15.57
C SER A 60 21.81 -2.32 14.21
N LEU A 61 22.10 -1.32 13.37
CA LEU A 61 21.60 -1.24 11.99
C LEU A 61 22.03 -2.46 11.16
N ARG A 62 23.23 -2.98 11.41
CA ARG A 62 23.76 -4.17 10.74
C ARG A 62 22.96 -5.42 11.12
N GLU A 63 22.61 -5.56 12.39
CA GLU A 63 21.80 -6.69 12.86
C GLU A 63 20.37 -6.60 12.30
N LEU A 64 19.80 -5.40 12.24
CA LEU A 64 18.53 -5.16 11.57
C LEU A 64 18.60 -5.62 10.10
N ASP A 65 19.61 -5.20 9.34
CA ASP A 65 19.76 -5.60 7.94
C ASP A 65 19.79 -7.14 7.78
N GLU A 66 20.47 -7.86 8.69
CA GLU A 66 20.50 -9.33 8.71
C GLU A 66 19.15 -9.98 9.04
N GLN A 67 18.37 -9.35 9.92
CA GLN A 67 17.03 -9.82 10.28
C GLN A 67 16.03 -9.55 9.15
N VAL A 68 16.06 -8.35 8.57
CA VAL A 68 15.20 -7.94 7.45
C VAL A 68 15.42 -8.81 6.21
N ALA A 69 16.67 -9.21 5.94
CA ALA A 69 16.99 -10.13 4.84
C ALA A 69 16.29 -11.50 4.93
N LYS A 70 15.80 -11.89 6.12
CA LYS A 70 15.06 -13.14 6.36
C LYS A 70 13.54 -12.97 6.25
N LEU A 71 13.05 -11.74 6.21
CA LEU A 71 11.63 -11.43 6.12
C LEU A 71 11.16 -11.44 4.66
N PRO A 72 9.87 -11.75 4.41
CA PRO A 72 9.28 -11.58 3.08
C PRO A 72 9.24 -10.10 2.70
N GLN A 73 9.65 -9.78 1.47
CA GLN A 73 9.68 -8.42 0.91
C GLN A 73 9.10 -8.43 -0.52
N THR A 74 8.00 -9.17 -0.72
CA THR A 74 7.45 -9.40 -2.06
C THR A 74 6.70 -8.18 -2.57
N TRP A 75 6.14 -7.39 -1.66
CA TRP A 75 5.21 -6.31 -1.95
C TRP A 75 5.77 -4.93 -1.59
N ILE A 76 7.02 -4.84 -1.14
CA ILE A 76 7.66 -3.59 -0.74
C ILE A 76 8.95 -3.35 -1.52
N THR A 77 9.36 -2.10 -1.60
CA THR A 77 10.68 -1.71 -2.12
C THR A 77 11.56 -1.22 -0.99
N ALA A 78 12.84 -1.59 -1.03
CA ALA A 78 13.83 -1.15 -0.05
C ALA A 78 14.85 -0.22 -0.70
N SER A 79 15.24 0.82 0.03
CA SER A 79 16.38 1.68 -0.30
C SER A 79 17.21 1.94 0.95
N SER A 80 18.53 1.98 0.79
CA SER A 80 19.48 2.14 1.88
C SER A 80 20.49 3.23 1.54
N HIS A 81 20.81 4.07 2.52
CA HIS A 81 21.81 5.11 2.38
C HIS A 81 22.52 5.35 3.72
N ARG A 82 23.79 4.95 3.83
CA ARG A 82 24.62 5.07 5.04
C ARG A 82 23.86 4.67 6.31
N ASP A 83 23.34 5.65 7.05
CA ASP A 83 22.64 5.48 8.33
C ASP A 83 21.10 5.54 8.21
N LEU A 84 20.58 5.38 7.00
CA LEU A 84 19.16 5.43 6.68
C LEU A 84 18.73 4.16 5.95
N ARG A 85 17.58 3.60 6.35
CA ARG A 85 16.84 2.58 5.61
C ARG A 85 15.42 3.07 5.38
N ILE A 86 14.95 2.93 4.15
CA ILE A 86 13.58 3.28 3.77
C ILE A 86 12.98 2.06 3.08
N PHE A 87 11.82 1.64 3.57
CA PHE A 87 10.98 0.64 2.94
C PHE A 87 9.66 1.28 2.57
N SER A 88 9.15 1.02 1.37
CA SER A 88 7.91 1.62 0.89
C SER A 88 6.98 0.58 0.29
N ALA A 89 5.70 0.68 0.65
CA ALA A 89 4.63 -0.02 -0.04
C ALA A 89 4.33 0.70 -1.36
N PRO A 90 3.97 0.00 -2.45
CA PRO A 90 3.62 0.63 -3.72
C PRO A 90 2.29 1.36 -3.62
N LEU A 91 2.16 2.45 -4.40
CA LEU A 91 0.90 3.16 -4.56
C LEU A 91 -0.18 2.22 -5.15
N GLN A 92 -1.25 1.99 -4.41
CA GLN A 92 -2.40 1.19 -4.83
C GLN A 92 -3.67 2.04 -4.85
N PHE A 93 -4.56 1.76 -5.81
CA PHE A 93 -5.84 2.47 -5.91
C PHE A 93 -6.65 2.32 -4.62
N GLY A 94 -6.96 3.46 -3.98
CA GLY A 94 -7.77 3.51 -2.76
C GLY A 94 -7.00 3.25 -1.46
N ALA A 95 -5.67 3.19 -1.49
CA ALA A 95 -4.84 3.02 -0.29
C ALA A 95 -3.75 4.11 -0.20
N SER A 96 -3.42 4.51 1.03
CA SER A 96 -2.31 5.43 1.30
C SER A 96 -0.98 4.69 1.17
N GLU A 97 -0.01 5.31 0.49
CA GLU A 97 1.34 4.79 0.35
C GLU A 97 2.12 4.95 1.67
N TRP A 98 2.53 3.83 2.27
CA TRP A 98 3.26 3.82 3.54
C TRP A 98 4.76 3.72 3.30
N TYR A 99 5.50 4.50 4.07
CA TYR A 99 6.95 4.51 4.14
C TYR A 99 7.40 4.21 5.56
N LEU A 100 8.15 3.12 5.73
CA LEU A 100 8.90 2.85 6.95
C LEU A 100 10.29 3.45 6.81
N ARG A 101 10.59 4.45 7.65
CA ARG A 101 11.89 5.11 7.72
C ARG A 101 12.60 4.70 9.01
N ILE A 102 13.82 4.22 8.88
CA ILE A 102 14.68 3.82 10.00
C ILE A 102 15.97 4.61 9.91
N GLU A 103 16.17 5.48 10.90
CA GLU A 103 17.36 6.32 11.04
C GLU A 103 18.27 5.72 12.11
N ALA A 104 19.55 5.82 11.86
CA ALA A 104 20.60 5.41 12.76
C ALA A 104 21.64 6.53 12.90
N GLU A 105 22.36 6.51 14.00
CA GLU A 105 23.56 7.31 14.23
C GLU A 105 24.65 6.39 14.75
N GLU A 106 25.85 6.50 14.16
CA GLU A 106 27.00 5.65 14.51
C GLU A 106 26.70 4.14 14.42
N GLY A 107 25.76 3.75 13.54
CA GLY A 107 25.33 2.36 13.35
C GLY A 107 24.32 1.84 14.37
N LEU A 108 23.81 2.69 15.27
CA LEU A 108 22.75 2.38 16.22
C LEU A 108 21.45 3.06 15.81
N ILE A 109 20.35 2.33 15.83
CA ILE A 109 19.03 2.82 15.43
C ILE A 109 18.56 3.88 16.45
N THR A 110 18.24 5.07 15.98
CA THR A 110 17.77 6.20 16.80
C THR A 110 16.28 6.46 16.61
N CYS A 111 15.76 6.19 15.41
CA CYS A 111 14.35 6.40 15.07
C CYS A 111 13.82 5.31 14.13
N VAL A 112 12.59 4.87 14.38
CA VAL A 112 11.81 3.99 13.51
C VAL A 112 10.43 4.61 13.37
N ARG A 113 10.03 5.01 12.16
CA ARG A 113 8.76 5.68 11.93
C ARG A 113 8.05 5.18 10.69
N ILE A 114 6.72 5.23 10.70
CA ILE A 114 5.91 5.01 9.51
C ILE A 114 5.20 6.31 9.15
N HIS A 115 5.35 6.75 7.91
CA HIS A 115 4.70 7.96 7.40
C HIS A 115 4.10 7.73 6.01
N THR A 116 3.33 8.68 5.48
CA THR A 116 2.84 8.62 4.10
C THR A 116 3.79 9.29 3.11
N ALA A 117 3.60 9.01 1.82
CA ALA A 117 4.30 9.69 0.72
C ALA A 117 4.16 11.23 0.78
N ASP A 118 2.98 11.71 1.17
CA ASP A 118 2.64 13.14 1.14
C ASP A 118 3.47 13.95 2.14
N SER A 119 3.80 13.37 3.29
CA SER A 119 4.58 14.06 4.31
C SER A 119 5.21 13.10 5.31
N ILE A 120 6.48 13.34 5.64
CA ILE A 120 7.15 12.70 6.77
C ILE A 120 6.46 12.98 8.11
N ARG A 121 5.68 14.07 8.22
CA ARG A 121 4.94 14.43 9.44
C ARG A 121 3.61 13.71 9.57
N TYR A 122 3.11 13.12 8.49
CA TYR A 122 1.81 12.50 8.48
C TYR A 122 1.93 11.03 8.87
N HIS A 123 1.39 10.71 10.05
CA HIS A 123 1.32 9.36 10.59
C HIS A 123 0.02 8.69 10.13
N PRO A 124 0.06 7.55 9.39
CA PRO A 124 -1.14 6.82 9.06
C PRO A 124 -1.89 6.36 10.32
N GLU A 125 -3.22 6.50 10.35
CA GLU A 125 -4.03 6.15 11.55
C GLU A 125 -3.86 4.69 12.00
N ALA A 126 -3.63 3.77 11.06
CA ALA A 126 -3.46 2.34 11.35
C ALA A 126 -1.99 1.94 11.61
N ALA A 127 -1.04 2.87 11.51
CA ALA A 127 0.36 2.58 11.76
C ALA A 127 0.68 2.62 13.27
N PRO A 128 1.56 1.74 13.79
CA PRO A 128 2.03 1.79 15.17
C PRO A 128 2.79 3.11 15.45
N PRO A 129 2.89 3.54 16.71
CA PRO A 129 3.57 4.80 17.04
C PRO A 129 5.06 4.78 16.66
N ASP A 130 5.63 5.95 16.41
CA ASP A 130 7.07 6.08 16.17
C ASP A 130 7.89 5.56 17.37
N LYS A 131 9.01 4.89 17.10
CA LYS A 131 9.98 4.49 18.13
C LYS A 131 11.15 5.48 18.14
N GLY A 132 11.52 5.96 19.33
CA GLY A 132 12.70 6.80 19.53
C GLY A 132 12.45 8.29 19.24
N GLU A 133 13.53 9.04 19.12
CA GLU A 133 13.48 10.48 18.86
C GLU A 133 13.63 10.74 17.36
N CYS A 134 12.49 10.79 16.67
CA CYS A 134 12.46 10.98 15.23
C CYS A 134 12.59 12.45 14.83
N SER A 135 13.63 12.77 14.05
CA SER A 135 13.74 14.09 13.42
C SER A 135 12.74 14.22 12.26
N PHE A 136 12.31 15.44 11.98
CA PHE A 136 11.49 15.76 10.80
C PHE A 136 12.31 16.39 9.67
N GLU A 137 13.64 16.31 9.75
CA GLU A 137 14.53 16.86 8.74
C GLU A 137 14.66 15.87 7.58
N THR A 138 14.45 16.41 6.38
CA THR A 138 14.70 15.72 5.11
C THR A 138 16.12 16.02 4.69
N TYR A 139 16.99 15.01 4.69
CA TYR A 139 18.33 15.06 4.10
C TYR A 139 18.27 14.72 2.60
#